data_AF-U9VZ25-F1
#
_entry.id   AF-U9VZ25-F1
#
_cell.length_a   1.000
_cell.length_b   1.000
_cell.length_c   1.000
_cell.angle_alpha   90.00
_cell.angle_beta   90.00
_cell.angle_gamma   90.00
#
_symmetry.space_group_name_H-M   'P 1'
#
loop_
_entity.id
_entity.type
_entity.pdbx_description
1 polymer ?
#
loop_
_entity_poly.entity_id
_entity_poly.type
_entity_poly.pdbx_seq_one_letter_code
_entity_poly.pdbx_strand_id
1 'polypeptide(L)'
;MIEAVLPRKSQFSRQAAGTRTAAQVVAANIDTLFLVSGLDQDFNLRRIERYLVMAWESGANPVIVLNKADICEDLDQKMLAVEDIALGVPIIPLSALQQNNLEALTAYLQPGHTIALLGSSGVGKSTLTKPGSTSPAQFQGSLEIDN
;
A
#
# COMPACT_ATOMS: atom_id res chain seq x y z
N MET A 1 28.94 -8.26 -13.64
CA MET A 1 28.43 -7.84 -14.95
C MET A 1 27.00 -8.35 -15.03
N ILE A 2 26.02 -7.49 -15.33
CA ILE A 2 24.62 -7.92 -15.49
C ILE A 2 24.45 -8.31 -16.96
N GLU A 3 24.05 -9.54 -17.23
CA GLU A 3 24.05 -10.12 -18.58
C GLU A 3 22.73 -9.91 -19.34
N ALA A 4 21.61 -9.68 -18.65
CA ALA A 4 20.34 -9.29 -19.26
C ALA A 4 19.36 -8.71 -18.23
N VAL A 5 18.45 -7.83 -18.68
CA VAL A 5 17.32 -7.32 -17.89
C VAL A 5 16.04 -7.86 -18.51
N LEU A 6 15.27 -8.63 -17.73
CA LEU A 6 13.99 -9.18 -18.17
C LEU A 6 12.91 -8.08 -18.25
N PRO A 7 11.89 -8.24 -19.13
CA PRO A 7 10.77 -7.32 -19.18
C PRO A 7 10.07 -7.24 -17.82
N ARG A 8 9.79 -6.00 -17.38
CA ARG A 8 9.24 -5.70 -16.06
C ARG A 8 7.75 -6.02 -16.03
N LYS A 9 7.28 -6.67 -14.95
CA LYS A 9 5.85 -6.95 -14.74
C LYS A 9 5.08 -5.73 -14.22
N SER A 10 5.72 -4.86 -13.46
CA SER A 10 5.14 -3.61 -12.94
C SER A 10 6.21 -2.52 -12.80
N GLN A 11 5.80 -1.24 -12.81
CA GLN A 11 6.70 -0.09 -12.72
C GLN A 11 6.09 1.04 -11.88
N PHE A 12 6.76 1.46 -10.81
CA PHE A 12 6.42 2.66 -10.05
C PHE A 12 7.46 3.75 -10.30
N SER A 13 7.03 4.96 -10.64
CA SER A 13 7.92 6.11 -10.79
C SER A 13 7.67 7.20 -9.74
N ARG A 14 8.73 7.71 -9.12
CA ARG A 14 8.67 8.98 -8.36
C ARG A 14 8.77 10.14 -9.33
N GLN A 15 7.93 11.15 -9.14
CA GLN A 15 8.22 12.52 -9.56
C GLN A 15 9.12 13.12 -8.48
N ALA A 16 10.38 13.41 -8.81
CA ALA A 16 11.26 14.16 -7.91
C ALA A 16 10.93 15.66 -8.03
N ALA A 17 10.76 16.35 -6.90
CA ALA A 17 10.68 17.81 -6.88
C ALA A 17 12.06 18.40 -7.21
N GLY A 18 12.21 18.92 -8.43
CA GLY A 18 13.40 19.65 -8.90
C GLY A 18 13.75 19.34 -10.36
N THR A 19 13.53 20.33 -11.25
CA THR A 19 14.03 20.62 -12.63
C THR A 19 14.63 19.53 -13.56
N ARG A 20 14.49 18.24 -13.28
CA ARG A 20 14.83 17.14 -14.19
C ARG A 20 13.78 16.05 -14.08
N THR A 21 12.84 16.08 -15.01
CA THR A 21 11.87 15.04 -15.34
C THR A 21 12.59 13.78 -15.85
N ALA A 22 13.23 13.06 -14.95
CA ALA A 22 13.54 11.65 -15.13
C ALA A 22 12.73 10.92 -14.06
N ALA A 23 11.62 10.30 -14.50
CA ALA A 23 10.84 9.37 -13.69
C ALA A 23 11.79 8.30 -13.15
N GLN A 24 12.22 8.46 -11.90
CA GLN A 24 13.10 7.49 -11.25
C GLN A 24 12.21 6.29 -10.94
N VAL A 25 12.46 5.15 -11.57
CA VAL A 25 11.75 3.90 -11.30
C VAL A 25 12.07 3.49 -9.87
N VAL A 26 11.13 3.69 -8.95
CA VAL A 26 11.32 3.46 -7.51
C VAL A 26 11.16 1.99 -7.15
N ALA A 27 10.39 1.23 -7.95
CA ALA A 27 10.30 -0.21 -7.82
C ALA A 27 9.77 -0.82 -9.13
N ALA A 28 10.26 -2.00 -9.47
CA ALA A 28 9.79 -2.79 -10.60
C ALA A 28 9.55 -4.23 -10.13
N ASN A 29 8.52 -4.90 -10.66
CA ASN A 29 8.08 -6.24 -10.26
C ASN A 29 7.44 -6.33 -8.86
N ILE A 30 6.68 -5.31 -8.45
CA ILE A 30 5.72 -5.40 -7.34
C ILE A 30 4.49 -6.20 -7.83
N ASP A 31 4.13 -7.25 -7.09
CA ASP A 31 2.94 -8.06 -7.36
C ASP A 31 1.70 -7.46 -6.69
N THR A 32 1.87 -6.91 -5.49
CA THR A 32 0.77 -6.35 -4.67
C THR A 32 1.15 -4.99 -4.10
N LEU A 33 0.25 -4.02 -4.20
CA LEU A 33 0.38 -2.71 -3.59
C LEU A 33 -0.62 -2.54 -2.45
N PHE A 34 -0.11 -2.44 -1.23
CA PHE A 34 -0.91 -2.13 -0.05
C PHE A 34 -1.19 -0.63 0.02
N LEU A 35 -2.42 -0.24 -0.24
CA LEU A 35 -2.92 1.13 -0.12
C LEU A 35 -3.29 1.39 1.34
N VAL A 36 -2.35 1.92 2.12
CA VAL A 36 -2.51 2.12 3.55
C VAL A 36 -3.15 3.48 3.82
N SER A 37 -4.32 3.47 4.47
CA SER A 37 -5.02 4.65 4.94
C SER A 37 -5.27 4.55 6.45
N GLY A 38 -5.11 5.65 7.19
CA GLY A 38 -5.44 5.70 8.60
C GLY A 38 -6.92 5.99 8.80
N LEU A 39 -7.55 5.30 9.75
CA LEU A 39 -8.95 5.51 10.16
C LEU A 39 -9.13 6.64 11.19
N ASP A 40 -8.12 7.48 11.35
CA ASP A 40 -8.13 8.68 12.18
C ASP A 40 -8.52 9.92 11.34
N GLN A 41 -7.99 11.10 11.70
CA GLN A 41 -8.27 12.35 10.98
C GLN A 41 -7.69 12.38 9.56
N ASP A 42 -6.88 11.39 9.16
CA ASP A 42 -6.29 11.31 7.80
C ASP A 42 -7.09 10.42 6.84
N PHE A 43 -8.25 9.89 7.24
CA PHE A 43 -9.11 9.12 6.34
C PHE A 43 -9.61 9.98 5.17
N ASN A 44 -9.23 9.60 3.94
CA ASN A 44 -9.50 10.40 2.75
C ASN A 44 -9.81 9.53 1.52
N LEU A 45 -11.10 9.42 1.19
CA LEU A 45 -11.58 8.62 0.05
C LEU A 45 -10.98 9.05 -1.29
N ARG A 46 -10.90 10.35 -1.56
CA ARG A 46 -10.31 10.86 -2.81
C ARG A 46 -8.84 10.46 -2.95
N ARG A 47 -8.13 10.33 -1.83
CA ARG A 47 -6.73 9.89 -1.82
C ARG A 47 -6.62 8.39 -2.10
N ILE A 48 -7.50 7.58 -1.49
CA ILE A 48 -7.59 6.14 -1.78
C ILE A 48 -7.88 5.91 -3.27
N GLU A 49 -8.82 6.66 -3.84
CA GLU A 49 -9.15 6.61 -5.28
C GLU A 49 -7.93 6.92 -6.17
N ARG A 50 -7.17 7.98 -5.84
CA ARG A 50 -5.91 8.27 -6.57
C ARG A 50 -4.91 7.13 -6.47
N TYR A 51 -4.76 6.52 -5.30
CA TYR A 51 -3.84 5.41 -5.10
C TYR A 51 -4.27 4.15 -5.86
N LEU A 52 -5.58 3.90 -5.98
CA LEU A 52 -6.12 2.82 -6.82
C LEU A 52 -5.71 3.01 -8.28
N VAL A 53 -5.88 4.21 -8.82
CA VAL A 53 -5.46 4.52 -10.20
C VAL A 53 -3.96 4.23 -10.39
N MET A 54 -3.11 4.70 -9.47
CA MET A 54 -1.67 4.44 -9.54
C MET A 54 -1.32 2.95 -9.46
N ALA A 55 -2.03 2.18 -8.63
CA ALA A 55 -1.82 0.74 -8.53
C ALA A 55 -2.13 0.06 -9.87
N TRP A 56 -3.27 0.39 -10.48
CA TRP A 56 -3.66 -0.16 -11.77
C TRP A 56 -2.72 0.23 -12.90
N GLU A 57 -2.31 1.50 -12.97
CA GLU A 57 -1.34 1.97 -13.97
C GLU A 57 0.02 1.28 -13.83
N SER A 58 0.41 0.92 -12.60
CA SER A 58 1.65 0.20 -12.35
C SER A 58 1.58 -1.29 -12.75
N GLY A 59 0.39 -1.87 -12.88
CA GLY A 59 0.17 -3.31 -13.07
C GLY A 59 0.21 -4.15 -11.78
N ALA A 60 0.33 -3.53 -10.62
CA ALA A 60 0.27 -4.21 -9.32
C ALA A 60 -1.18 -4.41 -8.87
N ASN A 61 -1.45 -5.51 -8.15
CA ASN A 61 -2.78 -5.76 -7.56
C ASN A 61 -2.98 -4.87 -6.32
N PRO A 62 -3.98 -3.99 -6.27
CA PRO A 62 -4.24 -3.18 -5.09
C PRO A 62 -4.88 -4.01 -3.98
N VAL A 63 -4.51 -3.71 -2.74
CA VAL A 63 -5.21 -4.14 -1.52
C VAL A 63 -5.31 -2.94 -0.61
N ILE A 64 -6.52 -2.60 -0.17
CA ILE A 64 -6.73 -1.44 0.71
C ILE A 64 -6.57 -1.88 2.15
N VAL A 65 -5.68 -1.22 2.87
CA VAL A 65 -5.41 -1.47 4.29
C VAL A 65 -5.88 -0.27 5.10
N LEU A 66 -6.95 -0.45 5.86
CA LEU A 66 -7.50 0.57 6.75
C LEU A 66 -6.92 0.36 8.16
N ASN A 67 -5.82 1.06 8.45
CA ASN A 67 -5.12 0.95 9.72
C ASN A 67 -5.75 1.84 10.81
N LYS A 68 -5.43 1.56 12.08
CA LYS A 68 -5.96 2.26 13.26
C LYS A 68 -7.45 1.98 13.50
N ALA A 69 -7.92 0.78 13.15
CA ALA A 69 -9.31 0.38 13.37
C ALA A 69 -9.71 0.37 14.85
N ASP A 70 -8.75 0.32 15.78
CA ASP A 70 -8.98 0.36 17.23
C ASP A 70 -9.55 1.68 17.74
N ILE A 71 -9.40 2.78 17.00
CA ILE A 71 -9.91 4.11 17.37
C ILE A 71 -11.02 4.60 16.44
N CYS A 72 -11.53 3.73 15.57
CA CYS A 72 -12.55 4.07 14.58
C CYS A 72 -13.94 3.71 15.10
N GLU A 73 -14.76 4.71 15.41
CA GLU A 73 -16.14 4.50 15.89
C GLU A 73 -17.12 4.10 14.76
N ASP A 74 -16.83 4.52 13.53
CA ASP A 74 -17.70 4.43 12.35
C ASP A 74 -17.12 3.50 11.26
N LEU A 75 -16.49 2.40 11.67
CA LEU A 75 -15.76 1.50 10.77
C LEU A 75 -16.60 0.99 9.59
N ASP A 76 -17.82 0.50 9.86
CA ASP A 76 -18.70 -0.06 8.83
C ASP A 76 -19.07 0.99 7.77
N GLN A 77 -19.34 2.23 8.19
CA GLN A 77 -19.66 3.32 7.27
C GLN A 77 -18.47 3.69 6.39
N LYS A 78 -17.26 3.75 6.97
CA LYS A 78 -16.04 4.02 6.21
C LYS A 78 -15.71 2.88 5.25
N MET A 79 -15.92 1.62 5.65
CA MET A 79 -15.75 0.46 4.77
C MET A 79 -16.69 0.52 3.57
N LEU A 80 -17.98 0.76 3.79
CA LEU A 80 -18.96 0.91 2.70
C LEU A 80 -18.56 2.02 1.72
N ALA A 81 -18.12 3.16 2.24
CA ALA A 81 -17.67 4.27 1.39
C ALA A 81 -16.40 3.94 0.57
N VAL A 82 -15.54 3.05 1.09
CA VAL A 82 -14.37 2.54 0.35
C VAL A 82 -14.80 1.49 -0.69
N GLU A 83 -15.73 0.60 -0.34
CA GLU A 83 -16.29 -0.40 -1.26
C GLU A 83 -16.91 0.25 -2.50
N ASP A 84 -17.63 1.36 -2.31
CA ASP A 84 -18.25 2.13 -3.40
C ASP A 84 -17.23 2.63 -4.45
N ILE A 85 -16.01 2.96 -4.03
CA ILE A 85 -14.94 3.44 -4.93
C ILE A 85 -13.96 2.34 -5.37
N ALA A 86 -14.03 1.16 -4.75
CA ALA A 86 -13.02 0.11 -4.87
C ALA A 86 -13.66 -1.27 -5.14
N LEU A 87 -14.59 -1.32 -6.09
CA LEU A 87 -15.31 -2.55 -6.44
C LEU A 87 -14.37 -3.70 -6.78
N GLY A 88 -14.53 -4.82 -6.05
CA GLY A 88 -13.73 -6.03 -6.23
C GLY A 88 -12.29 -5.94 -5.68
N VAL A 89 -11.92 -4.84 -5.03
CA VAL A 89 -10.62 -4.67 -4.38
C VAL A 89 -10.73 -5.15 -2.92
N PRO A 90 -9.82 -6.00 -2.42
CA PRO A 90 -9.84 -6.41 -1.03
C PRO A 90 -9.62 -5.22 -0.08
N ILE A 91 -10.45 -5.12 0.96
CA ILE A 91 -10.38 -4.11 2.01
C ILE A 91 -10.12 -4.80 3.34
N ILE A 92 -9.05 -4.43 4.02
CA ILE A 92 -8.59 -5.07 5.26
C ILE A 92 -8.49 -4.00 6.36
N PRO A 93 -9.48 -3.94 7.28
CA PRO A 93 -9.38 -3.13 8.47
C PRO A 93 -8.49 -3.82 9.50
N LEU A 94 -7.53 -3.10 10.09
CA LEU A 94 -6.62 -3.64 11.09
C LEU A 94 -6.14 -2.56 12.08
N SER A 95 -5.49 -3.00 13.15
CA SER A 95 -4.69 -2.12 14.00
C SER A 95 -3.27 -2.65 14.12
N ALA A 96 -2.34 -1.99 13.43
CA ALA A 96 -0.92 -2.33 13.52
C ALA A 96 -0.35 -2.08 14.92
N LEU A 97 -0.92 -1.13 15.67
CA LEU A 97 -0.49 -0.82 17.03
C LEU A 97 -0.93 -1.89 18.03
N GLN A 98 -2.20 -2.32 17.94
CA GLN A 98 -2.77 -3.35 18.81
C GLN A 98 -2.49 -4.78 18.32
N GLN A 99 -1.79 -4.94 17.20
CA GLN A 99 -1.59 -6.22 16.51
C GLN A 99 -2.91 -6.96 16.20
N ASN A 100 -3.96 -6.20 15.92
CA ASN A 100 -5.28 -6.75 15.62
C ASN A 100 -5.45 -6.95 14.11
N ASN A 101 -5.91 -8.14 13.72
CA ASN A 101 -6.19 -8.55 12.33
C ASN A 101 -4.99 -8.43 11.36
N LEU A 102 -3.76 -8.53 11.88
CA LEU A 102 -2.55 -8.53 11.04
C LEU A 102 -2.43 -9.82 10.22
N GLU A 103 -3.00 -10.91 10.72
CA GLU A 103 -3.07 -12.21 10.06
C GLU A 103 -3.78 -12.13 8.70
N ALA A 104 -4.70 -11.19 8.50
CA ALA A 104 -5.36 -10.99 7.21
C ALA A 104 -4.37 -10.59 6.09
N LEU A 105 -3.22 -10.02 6.44
CA LEU A 105 -2.16 -9.69 5.48
C LEU A 105 -1.34 -10.92 5.05
N THR A 106 -1.36 -12.01 5.83
CA THR A 106 -0.53 -13.20 5.58
C THR A 106 -0.83 -13.89 4.26
N ALA A 107 -2.07 -13.78 3.78
CA ALA A 107 -2.49 -14.31 2.48
C ALA A 107 -1.67 -13.73 1.31
N TYR A 108 -1.17 -12.50 1.45
CA TYR A 108 -0.36 -11.83 0.42
C TYR A 108 1.15 -12.04 0.63
N LEU A 109 1.55 -12.42 1.84
CA LEU A 109 2.94 -12.58 2.28
C LEU A 109 3.52 -13.95 1.91
N GLN A 110 3.30 -14.35 0.65
CA GLN A 110 3.77 -15.63 0.14
C GLN A 110 5.21 -15.53 -0.34
N PRO A 111 6.03 -16.60 -0.19
CA PRO A 111 7.37 -16.62 -0.76
C PRO A 111 7.37 -16.27 -2.25
N GLY A 112 8.31 -15.41 -2.66
CA GLY A 112 8.43 -14.95 -4.05
C GLY A 112 7.45 -13.87 -4.50
N HIS A 113 6.52 -13.43 -3.63
CA HIS A 113 5.67 -12.27 -3.89
C HIS A 113 6.31 -11.00 -3.33
N THR A 114 6.27 -9.95 -4.13
CA THR A 114 6.84 -8.65 -3.79
C THR A 114 5.72 -7.67 -3.44
N ILE A 115 5.79 -7.13 -2.23
CA ILE A 115 4.79 -6.17 -1.74
C ILE A 115 5.43 -4.80 -1.54
N ALA A 116 4.70 -3.75 -1.91
CA ALA A 116 5.02 -2.38 -1.55
C ALA A 116 3.86 -1.73 -0.79
N LEU A 117 4.18 -0.75 0.06
CA LEU A 117 3.18 0.04 0.78
C LEU A 117 3.08 1.44 0.15
N LEU A 118 1.87 1.90 -0.10
CA LEU A 118 1.56 3.25 -0.58
C LEU A 118 0.62 3.93 0.42
N GLY A 119 0.95 5.14 0.87
CA GLY A 119 0.08 5.88 1.77
C GLY A 119 0.72 7.15 2.30
N SER A 120 -0.11 8.02 2.90
CA SER A 120 0.34 9.28 3.50
C SER A 120 1.27 9.08 4.69
N SER A 121 2.03 10.10 5.04
CA SER A 121 2.86 10.06 6.25
C SER A 121 1.99 9.84 7.49
N GLY A 122 2.45 9.06 8.45
CA GLY A 122 1.73 8.83 9.72
C GLY A 122 0.56 7.84 9.68
N VAL A 123 0.18 7.27 8.53
CA VAL A 123 -0.89 6.23 8.44
C VAL A 123 -0.48 4.88 9.04
N GLY A 124 0.80 4.69 9.37
CA GLY A 124 1.32 3.50 10.05
C GLY A 124 2.07 2.48 9.17
N LYS A 125 2.52 2.88 7.97
CA LYS A 125 3.33 2.06 7.06
C LYS A 125 4.57 1.46 7.75
N SER A 126 5.36 2.29 8.44
CA SER A 126 6.56 1.84 9.15
C SER A 126 6.25 0.93 10.34
N THR A 127 5.05 1.05 10.93
CA THR A 127 4.59 0.14 11.99
C THR A 127 4.26 -1.24 11.41
N LEU A 128 3.64 -1.29 10.21
CA LEU A 128 3.32 -2.53 9.52
C LEU A 128 4.56 -3.32 9.06
N THR A 129 5.66 -2.63 8.74
CA THR A 129 6.91 -3.26 8.28
C THR A 129 7.86 -3.65 9.43
N LYS A 130 7.50 -3.46 10.70
CA LYS A 130 8.37 -3.82 11.83
C LYS A 130 8.51 -5.34 11.98
N PRO A 131 9.67 -5.85 12.42
CA PRO A 131 9.82 -7.26 12.75
C PRO A 131 8.84 -7.65 13.86
N GLY A 132 7.91 -8.57 13.56
CA GLY A 132 6.85 -9.01 14.46
C GLY A 132 5.44 -8.82 13.92
N SER A 133 5.22 -7.90 12.97
CA SER A 133 3.94 -7.77 12.27
C SER A 133 3.89 -8.60 10.99
N THR A 134 5.03 -8.81 10.32
CA THR A 134 5.18 -9.52 9.05
C THR A 134 6.66 -9.89 8.80
N SER A 135 6.97 -10.86 7.92
CA SER A 135 8.38 -11.22 7.62
C SER A 135 9.06 -10.13 6.78
N PRO A 136 10.20 -9.56 7.21
CA PRO A 136 10.83 -8.40 6.55
C PRO A 136 11.37 -8.67 5.14
N ALA A 137 11.49 -9.94 4.73
CA ALA A 137 12.09 -10.32 3.45
C ALA A 137 11.19 -10.07 2.22
N GLN A 138 9.91 -9.70 2.41
CA GLN A 138 8.92 -9.62 1.33
C GLN A 138 8.51 -8.17 0.97
N PHE A 139 8.93 -7.19 1.76
CA PHE A 139 8.65 -5.78 1.50
C PHE A 139 9.81 -5.13 0.75
N GLN A 140 9.57 -4.71 -0.49
CA GLN A 140 10.59 -4.05 -1.31
C GLN A 140 10.71 -2.55 -1.06
N GLY A 141 9.74 -1.95 -0.38
CA GLY A 141 9.78 -0.53 -0.04
C GLY A 141 8.44 0.02 0.46
N SER A 142 8.49 1.25 0.96
CA SER A 142 7.31 2.06 1.21
C SER A 142 7.42 3.36 0.40
N LEU A 143 6.36 3.71 -0.30
CA LEU A 143 6.26 4.94 -1.07
C LEU A 143 5.36 5.91 -0.31
N GLU A 144 5.93 7.05 0.06
CA GLU A 144 5.16 8.20 0.54
C GLU A 144 4.84 9.07 -0.67
N ILE A 145 3.55 9.28 -0.93
CA ILE A 145 3.07 10.29 -1.86
C ILE A 145 2.56 11.44 -0.99
N ASP A 146 3.38 12.47 -0.89
CA ASP A 146 2.95 13.77 -0.38
C ASP A 146 2.02 14.41 -1.41
N ASN A 147 0.97 15.03 -0.89
CA ASN A 147 -0.18 15.54 -1.63
C ASN A 147 0.18 16.71 -2.56
#